data_AF-A0A2N0P2V8-F1
#
_entry.id   AF-A0A2N0P2V8-F1
#
_cell.length_a   1.000
_cell.length_b   1.000
_cell.length_c   1.000
_cell.angle_alpha   90.00
_cell.angle_beta   90.00
_cell.angle_gamma   90.00
#
_symmetry.space_group_name_H-M   'P 1'
#
loop_
_entity.id
_entity.type
_entity.pdbx_description
1 polymer ?
#
loop_
_entity_poly.entity_id
_entity_poly.type
_entity_poly.pdbx_seq_one_letter_code
_entity_poly.pdbx_strand_id
1 'polypeptide(L)'
;MNPQVQISNSQPTLISTHPTTFFFRPPNDFYHYHVICEEISNDTVEYLLNKLNKLLKESNVQSNENECIFYYQQQYDNRIYKVSCGIVSPLVINNCLSKNFLGIEFQQNMEQEHLMLTLGQKEYLERHLKKYLSQYVLEIKN
;
A
#
# COMPACT_ATOMS: atom_id res chain seq x y z
N MET A 1 -52.97 -17.18 -12.05
CA MET A 1 -51.70 -17.76 -12.52
C MET A 1 -51.05 -16.78 -13.48
N ASN A 2 -49.94 -16.17 -13.07
CA ASN A 2 -49.03 -15.40 -13.92
C ASN A 2 -47.66 -15.48 -13.23
N PRO A 3 -46.61 -16.07 -13.82
CA PRO A 3 -45.32 -16.12 -13.15
C PRO A 3 -44.58 -14.80 -13.40
N GLN A 4 -44.32 -14.05 -12.33
CA GLN A 4 -43.36 -12.95 -12.36
C GLN A 4 -41.96 -13.54 -12.44
N VAL A 5 -41.29 -13.34 -13.56
CA VAL A 5 -39.85 -13.60 -13.71
C VAL A 5 -39.12 -12.47 -12.98
N GLN A 6 -38.55 -12.77 -11.82
CA GLN A 6 -37.55 -11.90 -11.19
C GLN A 6 -36.27 -11.98 -12.03
N ILE A 7 -35.95 -10.89 -12.72
CA ILE A 7 -34.65 -10.73 -13.37
C ILE A 7 -33.65 -10.37 -12.28
N SER A 8 -32.84 -11.33 -11.87
CA SER A 8 -31.67 -11.09 -11.02
C SER A 8 -30.62 -10.31 -11.81
N ASN A 9 -30.56 -8.99 -11.62
CA ASN A 9 -29.45 -8.17 -12.08
C ASN A 9 -28.21 -8.44 -11.21
N SER A 10 -27.54 -9.56 -11.42
CA SER A 10 -26.14 -9.71 -11.00
C SER A 10 -25.27 -9.24 -12.16
N GLN A 11 -24.95 -7.95 -12.19
CA GLN A 11 -23.83 -7.49 -13.01
C GLN A 11 -22.57 -8.24 -12.56
N PRO A 12 -21.79 -8.85 -13.46
CA PRO A 12 -20.50 -9.37 -13.08
C PRO A 12 -19.65 -8.18 -12.63
N THR A 13 -19.21 -8.19 -11.37
CA THR A 13 -18.22 -7.24 -10.88
C THR A 13 -17.01 -7.39 -11.80
N LEU A 14 -16.75 -6.41 -12.67
CA LEU A 14 -15.52 -6.37 -13.46
C LEU A 14 -14.38 -6.15 -12.48
N ILE A 15 -13.78 -7.24 -12.03
CA ILE A 15 -12.62 -7.20 -11.14
C ILE A 15 -11.47 -6.64 -11.97
N SER A 16 -11.04 -5.42 -11.64
CA SER A 16 -9.87 -4.81 -12.27
C SER A 16 -8.60 -5.38 -11.65
N THR A 17 -7.61 -5.68 -12.48
CA THR A 17 -6.25 -5.95 -11.99
C THR A 17 -5.59 -4.64 -11.55
N HIS A 18 -4.65 -4.74 -10.62
CA HIS A 18 -3.90 -3.61 -10.11
C HIS A 18 -2.43 -3.99 -9.88
N PRO A 19 -1.46 -3.14 -10.21
CA PRO A 19 -0.04 -3.43 -9.97
C PRO A 19 0.27 -3.57 -8.48
N THR A 20 1.28 -4.38 -8.16
CA THR A 20 1.77 -4.54 -6.79
C THR A 20 2.62 -3.36 -6.30
N THR A 21 3.18 -2.56 -7.21
CA THR A 21 3.95 -1.34 -6.89
C THR A 21 3.27 -0.13 -7.48
N PHE A 22 2.96 0.86 -6.63
CA PHE A 22 2.19 2.04 -7.02
C PHE A 22 2.37 3.20 -6.04
N PHE A 23 1.89 4.39 -6.43
CA PHE A 23 1.76 5.52 -5.51
C PHE A 23 0.33 5.62 -4.97
N PHE A 24 0.20 5.94 -3.70
CA PHE A 24 -1.07 6.11 -3.02
C PHE A 24 -1.10 7.43 -2.25
N ARG A 25 -2.25 8.08 -2.24
CA ARG A 25 -2.52 9.24 -1.38
C ARG A 25 -3.94 9.11 -0.83
N PRO A 26 -4.12 8.87 0.47
CA PRO A 26 -5.45 8.90 1.08
C PRO A 26 -6.11 10.27 0.90
N PRO A 27 -7.46 10.32 0.91
CA PRO A 27 -8.18 11.58 1.07
C PRO A 27 -7.68 12.32 2.32
N ASN A 28 -7.49 13.63 2.24
CA ASN A 28 -7.08 14.48 3.38
C ASN A 28 -5.67 14.22 3.94
N ASP A 29 -4.81 13.45 3.28
CA ASP A 29 -3.40 13.37 3.62
C ASP A 29 -2.57 14.35 2.76
N PHE A 30 -1.44 14.81 3.28
CA PHE A 30 -0.49 15.69 2.59
C PHE A 30 0.55 14.90 1.80
N TYR A 31 0.96 13.74 2.31
CA TYR A 31 2.03 12.96 1.72
C TYR A 31 1.53 12.02 0.62
N HIS A 32 2.40 11.79 -0.36
CA HIS A 32 2.29 10.66 -1.26
C HIS A 32 3.06 9.51 -0.66
N TYR A 33 2.56 8.31 -0.88
CA TYR A 33 3.15 7.10 -0.37
C TYR A 33 3.54 6.18 -1.52
N HIS A 34 4.75 5.65 -1.47
CA HIS A 34 5.17 4.57 -2.34
C HIS A 34 4.78 3.26 -1.69
N VAL A 35 3.93 2.49 -2.36
CA VAL A 35 3.35 1.25 -1.85
C VAL A 35 3.89 0.08 -2.64
N ILE A 36 4.35 -0.95 -1.93
CA ILE A 36 4.79 -2.21 -2.50
C ILE A 36 4.03 -3.34 -1.81
N CYS A 37 3.39 -4.21 -2.60
CA CYS A 37 2.69 -5.40 -2.16
C CYS A 37 3.51 -6.64 -2.55
N GLU A 38 4.19 -7.26 -1.59
CA GLU A 38 4.97 -8.47 -1.82
C GLU A 38 4.14 -9.70 -1.45
N GLU A 39 3.83 -10.56 -2.43
CA GLU A 39 3.13 -11.83 -2.15
C GLU A 39 4.01 -12.69 -1.24
N ILE A 40 3.37 -13.26 -0.22
CA ILE A 40 3.96 -14.25 0.65
C ILE A 40 3.51 -15.62 0.14
N SER A 41 4.45 -16.42 -0.38
CA SER A 41 4.14 -17.80 -0.74
C SER A 41 3.59 -18.55 0.48
N ASN A 42 2.52 -19.30 0.27
CA ASN A 42 1.81 -20.09 1.27
C ASN A 42 2.47 -21.45 1.55
N ASP A 43 3.74 -21.65 1.18
CA ASP A 43 4.42 -22.93 1.35
C ASP A 43 4.77 -23.17 2.84
N THR A 44 3.84 -23.83 3.52
CA THR A 44 3.89 -24.41 4.88
C THR A 44 3.48 -23.49 6.04
N VAL A 45 2.67 -24.04 6.97
CA VAL A 45 2.32 -23.42 8.27
C VAL A 45 3.55 -23.07 9.09
N GLU A 46 4.61 -23.89 9.00
CA GLU A 46 5.89 -23.65 9.66
C GLU A 46 6.60 -22.40 9.12
N TYR A 47 6.58 -22.17 7.79
CA TYR A 47 7.15 -20.95 7.20
C TYR A 47 6.39 -19.71 7.69
N LEU A 48 5.05 -19.76 7.72
CA LEU A 48 4.21 -18.67 8.23
C LEU A 48 4.45 -18.42 9.72
N LEU A 49 4.57 -19.46 10.55
CA LEU A 49 4.87 -19.35 11.98
C LEU A 49 6.28 -18.79 12.24
N ASN A 50 7.28 -19.29 11.52
CA ASN A 50 8.66 -18.80 11.63
C ASN A 50 8.76 -17.34 11.17
N LYS A 51 8.01 -16.96 10.12
CA LYS A 51 7.91 -15.58 9.66
C LYS A 51 7.18 -14.71 10.67
N LEU A 52 6.05 -15.14 11.23
CA LEU A 52 5.36 -14.42 12.31
C LEU A 52 6.26 -14.20 13.53
N ASN A 53 7.01 -15.24 13.94
CA ASN A 53 7.98 -15.14 15.03
C ASN A 53 9.13 -14.19 14.70
N LYS A 54 9.60 -14.16 13.45
CA LYS A 54 10.58 -13.17 12.98
C LYS A 54 10.00 -11.76 13.03
N LEU A 55 8.75 -11.57 12.61
CA LEU A 55 8.08 -10.28 12.60
C LEU A 55 7.78 -9.73 14.00
N LEU A 56 7.41 -10.59 14.95
CA LEU A 56 7.25 -10.22 16.35
C LEU A 56 8.60 -9.88 17.01
N LYS A 57 9.71 -10.41 16.49
CA LYS A 57 11.06 -10.00 16.90
C LYS A 57 11.50 -8.70 16.22
N GLU A 58 11.15 -8.51 14.95
CA GLU A 58 11.43 -7.30 14.17
C GLU A 58 10.54 -6.10 14.55
N SER A 59 9.36 -6.31 15.15
CA SER A 59 8.58 -5.20 15.73
C SER A 59 9.29 -4.54 16.92
N ASN A 60 10.33 -5.19 17.48
CA ASN A 60 11.24 -4.58 18.45
C ASN A 60 12.48 -3.94 17.79
N VAL A 61 12.68 -4.16 16.49
CA VAL A 61 13.78 -3.58 15.69
C VAL A 61 13.22 -2.37 14.94
N GLN A 62 13.41 -1.20 15.55
CA GLN A 62 13.41 0.13 14.94
C GLN A 62 12.63 0.23 13.62
N SER A 63 11.30 0.34 13.73
CA SER A 63 10.48 0.65 12.56
C SER A 63 11.02 1.93 11.94
N ASN A 64 11.39 1.90 10.66
CA ASN A 64 11.66 3.11 9.90
C ASN A 64 10.52 4.09 10.15
N GLU A 65 10.84 5.26 10.71
CA GLU A 65 9.87 6.19 11.24
C GLU A 65 8.93 6.70 10.13
N ASN A 66 9.43 6.77 8.89
CA ASN A 66 8.71 7.18 7.69
C ASN A 66 7.97 6.05 6.94
N GLU A 67 8.00 4.81 7.45
CA GLU A 67 7.38 3.66 6.79
C GLU A 67 6.30 3.00 7.65
N CYS A 68 5.25 2.56 6.97
CA CYS A 68 4.18 1.73 7.50
C CYS A 68 4.27 0.36 6.84
N ILE A 69 4.28 -0.71 7.65
CA ILE A 69 4.29 -2.09 7.17
C ILE A 69 3.13 -2.83 7.83
N PHE A 70 2.32 -3.51 7.03
CA PHE A 70 1.21 -4.33 7.52
C PHE A 70 0.95 -5.53 6.60
N TYR A 71 0.11 -6.45 7.08
CA TYR A 71 -0.30 -7.64 6.32
C TYR A 71 -1.71 -7.49 5.78
N TYR A 72 -1.89 -7.91 4.53
CA TYR A 72 -3.17 -7.88 3.83
C TYR A 72 -3.45 -9.23 3.21
N GLN A 73 -4.57 -9.84 3.59
CA GLN A 73 -5.11 -11.02 2.92
C GLN A 73 -6.15 -10.57 1.91
N GLN A 74 -5.93 -10.90 0.64
CA GLN A 74 -6.87 -10.58 -0.42
C GLN A 74 -8.08 -11.52 -0.36
N GLN A 75 -9.28 -10.95 -0.45
CA GLN A 75 -10.53 -11.71 -0.29
C GLN A 75 -10.83 -12.64 -1.48
N TYR A 76 -10.29 -12.34 -2.66
CA TYR A 76 -10.61 -13.05 -3.90
C TYR A 76 -9.94 -14.43 -4.00
N ASP A 77 -8.67 -14.54 -3.62
CA ASP A 77 -7.86 -15.75 -3.79
C ASP A 77 -7.12 -16.17 -2.52
N ASN A 78 -7.37 -15.50 -1.39
CA ASN A 78 -6.74 -15.73 -0.09
C ASN A 78 -5.21 -15.57 -0.09
N ARG A 79 -4.63 -14.93 -1.12
CA ARG A 79 -3.21 -14.60 -1.12
C ARG A 79 -2.92 -13.58 -0.03
N ILE A 80 -1.76 -13.74 0.59
CA ILE A 80 -1.29 -12.88 1.67
C ILE A 80 -0.17 -12.02 1.12
N TYR A 81 -0.26 -10.72 1.37
CA TYR A 81 0.73 -9.74 0.96
C TYR A 81 1.33 -9.06 2.20
N LYS A 82 2.64 -8.89 2.18
CA LYS A 82 3.31 -7.88 3.01
C LYS A 82 3.21 -6.56 2.26
N VAL A 83 2.53 -5.58 2.85
CA VAL A 83 2.41 -4.25 2.27
C VAL A 83 3.38 -3.32 2.99
N SER A 84 4.32 -2.75 2.25
CA SER A 84 5.16 -1.65 2.72
C SER A 84 4.71 -0.34 2.08
N CYS A 85 4.76 0.73 2.87
CA CYS A 85 4.22 2.02 2.49
C CYS A 85 5.12 3.12 3.07
N GLY A 86 5.96 3.72 2.24
CA GLY A 86 6.92 4.75 2.63
C GLY A 86 6.50 6.14 2.17
N ILE A 87 6.70 7.16 3.01
CA ILE A 87 6.51 8.55 2.58
C ILE A 87 7.47 8.86 1.42
N VAL A 88 6.92 9.36 0.32
CA VAL A 88 7.72 9.95 -0.76
C VAL A 88 8.02 11.38 -0.37
N SER A 89 9.30 11.70 -0.17
CA SER A 89 9.78 13.03 0.15
C SER A 89 9.21 14.09 -0.80
N PRO A 90 8.40 15.05 -0.31
CA PRO A 90 8.00 16.22 -1.07
C PRO A 90 9.19 16.97 -1.69
N LEU A 91 10.32 17.06 -0.98
CA LEU A 91 11.54 17.68 -1.54
C LEU A 91 12.05 16.94 -2.76
N VAL A 92 12.13 15.61 -2.71
CA VAL A 92 12.57 14.79 -3.86
C VAL A 92 11.61 14.95 -5.04
N ILE A 93 10.30 14.99 -4.79
CA ILE A 93 9.29 15.24 -5.83
C ILE A 93 9.51 16.62 -6.45
N ASN A 94 9.61 17.67 -5.64
CA ASN A 94 9.78 19.04 -6.12
C ASN A 94 11.09 19.23 -6.90
N ASN A 95 12.18 18.63 -6.43
CA ASN A 95 13.45 18.65 -7.14
C ASN A 95 13.37 17.90 -8.48
N CYS A 96 12.74 16.72 -8.49
CA CYS A 96 12.50 15.97 -9.72
C CYS A 96 11.66 16.79 -10.72
N LEU A 97 10.60 17.44 -10.26
CA LEU A 97 9.75 18.28 -11.11
C LEU A 97 10.52 19.50 -11.65
N SER A 98 11.22 20.21 -10.78
CA SER A 98 12.00 21.40 -11.14
C SER A 98 13.07 21.08 -12.17
N LYS A 99 13.81 20.00 -11.95
CA LYS A 99 14.89 19.58 -12.84
C LYS A 99 14.37 19.04 -14.18
N ASN A 100 13.40 18.12 -14.16
CA ASN A 100 13.00 17.40 -15.36
C ASN A 100 11.97 18.12 -16.23
N PHE A 101 11.14 19.00 -15.62
CA PHE A 101 10.07 19.69 -16.36
C PHE A 101 10.33 21.18 -16.52
N LEU A 102 10.99 21.83 -15.55
CA LEU A 102 11.26 23.27 -15.61
C LEU A 102 12.70 23.58 -16.05
N GLY A 103 13.62 22.61 -15.97
CA GLY A 103 15.04 22.82 -16.25
C GLY A 103 15.75 23.72 -15.24
N ILE A 104 15.15 23.90 -14.05
CA ILE A 104 15.66 24.79 -13.01
C ILE A 104 16.26 23.95 -11.89
N GLU A 105 17.43 24.36 -11.41
CA GLU A 105 18.05 23.75 -10.24
C GLU A 105 17.27 24.15 -8.98
N PHE A 106 16.85 23.14 -8.22
CA PHE A 106 16.06 23.35 -7.02
C PHE A 106 16.99 23.79 -5.87
N GLN A 107 17.15 25.10 -5.69
CA GLN A 107 17.86 25.69 -4.55
C GLN A 107 16.91 25.85 -3.36
N GLN A 108 17.03 24.98 -2.35
CA GLN A 108 16.42 25.20 -1.05
C GLN A 108 17.46 25.21 0.07
N ASN A 109 17.43 26.28 0.87
CA ASN A 109 18.07 26.38 2.18
C ASN A 109 17.07 25.91 3.23
N MET A 110 16.98 24.61 3.51
CA MET A 110 16.11 24.11 4.58
C MET A 110 16.79 22.98 5.34
N GLU A 111 16.63 23.00 6.67
CA GLU A 111 16.94 21.92 7.58
C GLU A 111 16.33 20.61 7.06
N GLN A 112 17.02 19.49 7.31
CA GLN A 112 16.65 18.15 6.80
C GLN A 112 15.14 17.88 6.94
N GLU A 113 14.48 17.45 5.86
CA GLU A 113 13.07 17.11 5.87
C GLU A 113 12.81 15.96 6.86
N HIS A 114 12.17 16.27 7.98
CA HIS A 114 11.86 15.28 9.00
C HIS A 114 10.59 14.51 8.61
N LEU A 115 10.77 13.38 7.95
CA LEU A 115 9.69 12.48 7.56
C LEU A 115 9.49 11.43 8.64
N MET A 116 8.40 11.54 9.39
CA MET A 116 8.01 10.57 10.41
C MET A 116 6.51 10.37 10.39
N LEU A 117 6.08 9.12 10.42
CA LEU A 117 4.70 8.70 10.61
C LEU A 117 4.45 8.42 12.09
N THR A 118 3.52 9.18 12.66
CA THR A 118 2.92 8.85 13.95
C THR A 118 2.16 7.52 13.87
N LEU A 119 1.96 6.86 15.02
CA LEU A 119 1.18 5.63 15.09
C LEU A 119 -0.22 5.79 14.47
N GLY A 120 -0.91 6.89 14.80
CA GLY A 120 -2.24 7.18 14.25
C GLY A 120 -2.24 7.36 12.73
N GLN A 121 -1.19 7.94 12.15
CA GLN A 121 -1.04 8.01 10.70
C GLN A 121 -0.82 6.63 10.08
N LYS A 122 -0.01 5.76 10.71
CA LYS A 122 0.19 4.38 10.23
C LYS A 122 -1.13 3.58 10.24
N GLU A 123 -1.90 3.66 11.32
CA GLU A 123 -3.22 3.01 11.42
C GLU A 123 -4.22 3.56 10.40
N TYR A 124 -4.24 4.88 10.22
CA TYR A 124 -5.09 5.53 9.24
C TYR A 124 -4.77 5.06 7.81
N LEU A 125 -3.48 4.97 7.48
CA LEU A 125 -2.96 4.55 6.19
C LEU A 125 -3.27 3.08 5.90
N GLU A 126 -3.03 2.20 6.89
CA GLU A 126 -3.38 0.77 6.80
C GLU A 126 -4.86 0.58 6.48
N ARG A 127 -5.76 1.25 7.21
CA ARG A 127 -7.20 1.12 6.99
C ARG A 127 -7.62 1.57 5.59
N HIS A 128 -7.07 2.69 5.10
CA HIS A 128 -7.40 3.21 3.78
C HIS A 128 -6.84 2.34 2.65
N LEU A 129 -5.61 1.85 2.80
CA LEU A 129 -5.01 0.94 1.83
C LEU A 129 -5.74 -0.39 1.78
N LYS A 130 -6.13 -0.98 2.92
CA LYS A 130 -6.93 -2.22 2.93
C LYS A 130 -8.25 -2.06 2.17
N LYS A 131 -8.95 -0.93 2.36
CA LYS A 131 -10.19 -0.61 1.63
C LYS A 131 -9.95 -0.34 0.14
N TYR A 132 -8.82 0.27 -0.21
CA TYR A 132 -8.44 0.48 -1.61
C TYR A 132 -8.14 -0.85 -2.30
N LEU A 133 -7.26 -1.66 -1.72
CA LEU A 133 -6.82 -2.95 -2.25
C LEU A 133 -7.94 -3.98 -2.35
N SER A 134 -9.00 -3.89 -1.52
CA SER A 134 -10.15 -4.80 -1.61
C SER A 134 -10.96 -4.66 -2.90
N GLN A 135 -10.73 -3.60 -3.68
CA GLN A 135 -11.43 -3.33 -4.94
C GLN A 135 -10.76 -3.99 -6.15
N TYR A 136 -9.58 -4.58 -5.97
CA TYR A 136 -8.73 -5.06 -7.05
C TYR A 136 -8.23 -6.48 -6.81
N VAL A 137 -7.82 -7.14 -7.90
CA VAL A 137 -6.93 -8.31 -7.86
C VAL A 137 -5.50 -7.85 -8.13
N LEU A 138 -4.54 -8.27 -7.32
CA LEU A 138 -3.15 -7.80 -7.45
C LEU A 138 -2.44 -8.60 -8.55
N GLU A 139 -1.84 -7.88 -9.49
CA GLU A 139 -1.08 -8.45 -10.61
C GLU A 139 0.40 -8.47 -10.28
N ILE A 140 0.95 -9.68 -10.18
CA ILE A 140 2.37 -9.90 -9.89
C ILE A 140 3.10 -9.89 -11.21
N LYS A 141 3.99 -8.91 -11.39
CA LYS A 141 4.93 -8.91 -12.50
C LYS A 141 6.04 -9.92 -12.18
N ASN A 142 6.07 -11.02 -12.93
CA ASN A 142 7.16 -11.99 -12.95
C ASN A 142 8.42 -11.40 -13.58
#